data_AF-A0A6D0DVA6-F1
#
_entry.id   AF-A0A6D0DVA6-F1
#
_cell.length_a   1.000
_cell.length_b   1.000
_cell.length_c   1.000
_cell.angle_alpha   90.00
_cell.angle_beta   90.00
_cell.angle_gamma   90.00
#
_symmetry.space_group_name_H-M   'P 1'
#
loop_
_entity.id
_entity.type
_entity.pdbx_description
1 polymer ?
#
loop_
_entity_poly.entity_id
_entity_poly.type
_entity_poly.pdbx_seq_one_letter_code
_entity_poly.pdbx_strand_id
1 'polypeptide(L)'
;MFADLSLEKRVLKDVIEKALKQACKRELVTHLITTFGLSIRQACQSLNLSRTAYHYRPDTTRDEPVINGAIYMLTFCVLPSILN
;
A
#
# COMPACT_ATOMS: atom_id res chain seq x y z
N MET A 1 -35.00 2.21 5.13
CA MET A 1 -34.02 2.58 4.09
C MET A 1 -32.60 2.44 4.67
N PHE A 2 -32.16 1.20 4.90
CA PHE A 2 -30.84 0.84 5.46
C PHE A 2 -30.02 -0.02 4.48
N ALA A 3 -30.71 -0.59 3.48
CA ALA A 3 -30.12 -1.44 2.45
C ALA A 3 -29.19 -0.65 1.52
N ASP A 4 -29.57 0.57 1.14
CA ASP A 4 -28.84 1.38 0.16
C ASP A 4 -27.47 1.80 0.70
N LEU A 5 -27.43 2.37 1.91
CA LEU A 5 -26.17 2.70 2.62
C LEU A 5 -25.29 1.47 2.87
N SER A 6 -25.90 0.30 3.08
CA SER A 6 -25.16 -0.95 3.27
C SER A 6 -24.55 -1.47 1.97
N LEU A 7 -25.20 -1.24 0.83
CA LEU A 7 -24.68 -1.58 -0.49
C LEU A 7 -23.55 -0.63 -0.89
N GLU A 8 -23.74 0.68 -0.72
CA GLU A 8 -22.72 1.69 -1.02
C GLU A 8 -21.40 1.42 -0.26
N LYS A 9 -21.49 1.08 1.04
CA LYS A 9 -20.32 0.73 1.84
C LYS A 9 -19.60 -0.52 1.35
N ARG A 10 -20.33 -1.52 0.84
CA ARG A 10 -19.72 -2.75 0.26
C ARG A 10 -19.00 -2.43 -1.05
N VAL A 11 -19.65 -1.66 -1.93
CA VAL A 11 -19.05 -1.25 -3.20
C VAL A 11 -17.76 -0.45 -2.97
N LEU A 12 -17.78 0.52 -2.06
CA LEU A 12 -16.58 1.29 -1.70
C LEU A 12 -15.47 0.38 -1.14
N LYS A 13 -15.82 -0.57 -0.27
CA LYS A 13 -14.85 -1.52 0.29
C LYS A 13 -14.19 -2.38 -0.79
N ASP A 14 -14.97 -2.90 -1.73
CA ASP A 14 -14.45 -3.74 -2.82
C ASP A 14 -13.53 -2.98 -3.79
N VAL A 15 -13.87 -1.72 -4.08
CA VAL A 15 -13.03 -0.86 -4.93
C VAL A 15 -11.69 -0.58 -4.25
N ILE A 16 -11.71 -0.23 -2.96
CA ILE A 16 -10.50 0.00 -2.15
C ILE A 16 -9.63 -1.26 -2.11
N GLU A 17 -10.25 -2.43 -2.00
CA GLU A 17 -9.51 -3.70 -1.93
C GLU A 17 -8.77 -4.01 -3.24
N LYS A 18 -9.39 -3.73 -4.39
CA LYS A 18 -8.87 -4.01 -5.74
C LYS A 18 -7.91 -2.95 -6.26
N ALA A 19 -8.13 -1.67 -5.94
CA ALA A 19 -7.38 -0.57 -6.55
C ALA A 19 -6.08 -0.22 -5.81
N LEU A 20 -6.00 -0.43 -4.49
CA LEU A 20 -4.90 0.10 -3.69
C LEU A 20 -3.77 -0.90 -3.48
N LYS A 21 -2.54 -0.45 -3.73
CA LYS A 21 -1.32 -1.15 -3.34
C LYS A 21 -1.19 -1.19 -1.81
N GLN A 22 -0.58 -2.26 -1.29
CA GLN A 22 -0.47 -2.54 0.15
C GLN A 22 0.15 -1.38 0.96
N ALA A 23 1.05 -0.60 0.37
CA ALA A 23 1.66 0.57 1.01
C ALA A 23 0.60 1.63 1.38
N CYS A 24 -0.25 2.01 0.43
CA CYS A 24 -1.33 2.97 0.65
C CYS A 24 -2.36 2.46 1.68
N LYS A 25 -2.65 1.15 1.70
CA LYS A 25 -3.53 0.56 2.72
C LYS A 25 -3.01 0.77 4.15
N ARG A 26 -1.69 0.77 4.37
CA ARG A 26 -1.10 1.04 5.70
C ARG A 26 -1.27 2.49 6.14
N GLU A 27 -1.10 3.42 5.22
CA GLU A 27 -1.31 4.85 5.47
C GLU A 27 -2.78 5.09 5.84
N LEU A 28 -3.72 4.50 5.10
CA LEU A 28 -5.15 4.57 5.41
C LEU A 28 -5.48 4.01 6.80
N VAL A 29 -4.93 2.86 7.18
CA VAL A 29 -5.11 2.33 8.55
C VAL A 29 -4.63 3.33 9.59
N THR A 30 -3.49 3.98 9.36
CA THR A 30 -2.93 4.99 10.26
C THR A 30 -3.84 6.22 10.35
N HIS A 31 -4.35 6.70 9.22
CA HIS A 31 -5.34 7.79 9.19
C HIS A 31 -6.63 7.43 9.92
N LEU A 32 -7.11 6.19 9.80
CA LEU A 32 -8.33 5.75 10.50
C LEU A 32 -8.15 5.74 12.01
N ILE A 33 -6.97 5.33 12.49
CA ILE A 33 -6.63 5.34 13.91
C ILE A 33 -6.56 6.78 14.43
N THR A 34 -5.88 7.68 13.72
CA THR A 34 -5.71 9.08 14.17
C THR A 34 -6.99 9.90 14.09
N THR A 35 -7.81 9.67 13.07
CA THR A 35 -9.00 10.50 12.79
C THR A 35 -10.24 10.01 13.55
N PHE A 36 -10.42 8.68 13.65
CA PHE A 36 -11.60 8.07 14.26
C PHE A 36 -11.33 7.41 15.62
N GLY A 37 -10.07 7.40 16.09
CA GLY A 37 -9.70 6.78 17.37
C GLY A 37 -9.87 5.25 17.38
N LEU A 38 -9.93 4.62 16.21
CA LEU A 38 -10.15 3.17 16.11
C LEU A 38 -8.94 2.40 16.63
N SER A 39 -9.20 1.27 17.29
CA SER A 39 -8.13 0.34 17.64
C SER A 39 -7.48 -0.22 16.37
N ILE A 40 -6.18 -0.53 16.43
CA ILE A 40 -5.44 -1.15 15.31
C ILE A 40 -6.17 -2.39 14.79
N ARG A 41 -6.77 -3.19 15.68
CA ARG A 41 -7.53 -4.39 15.33
C ARG A 41 -8.77 -4.05 14.49
N GLN A 42 -9.54 -3.05 14.89
CA GLN A 42 -10.75 -2.63 14.16
C GLN A 42 -10.40 -1.99 12.81
N ALA A 43 -9.37 -1.13 12.77
CA ALA A 43 -8.92 -0.49 11.55
C ALA A 43 -8.38 -1.51 10.52
N CYS A 44 -7.58 -2.49 10.97
CA CYS A 44 -7.10 -3.58 10.13
C CYS A 44 -8.26 -4.46 9.61
N GLN A 45 -9.25 -4.76 10.45
CA GLN A 45 -10.43 -5.54 10.06
C GLN A 45 -11.29 -4.80 9.03
N SER A 46 -11.43 -3.48 9.15
CA SER A 46 -12.22 -2.69 8.18
C SER A 46 -11.62 -2.70 6.77
N LEU A 47 -10.29 -2.76 6.67
CA LEU A 47 -9.55 -2.71 5.40
C LEU A 47 -9.05 -4.09 4.94
N ASN A 48 -9.48 -5.18 5.58
CA ASN A 48 -9.06 -6.57 5.30
C ASN A 48 -7.52 -6.73 5.30
N LEU A 49 -6.82 -5.98 6.14
CA LEU A 49 -5.35 -5.99 6.22
C LEU A 49 -4.89 -6.87 7.39
N SER A 50 -3.91 -7.74 7.18
CA SER A 50 -3.36 -8.57 8.27
C SER A 50 -2.51 -7.73 9.22
N ARG A 51 -2.57 -8.04 10.52
CA ARG A 51 -1.81 -7.30 11.56
C ARG A 51 -0.31 -7.36 11.30
N THR A 52 0.19 -8.49 10.81
CA THR A 52 1.60 -8.65 10.43
C THR A 52 1.98 -7.74 9.27
N ALA A 53 1.10 -7.59 8.27
CA ALA A 53 1.33 -6.68 7.18
C ALA A 53 1.29 -5.21 7.61
N TYR A 54 0.59 -4.84 8.68
CA TYR A 54 0.62 -3.49 9.25
C TYR A 54 1.96 -3.19 9.93
N HIS A 55 2.49 -4.15 10.70
CA HIS A 55 3.76 -3.99 11.40
C HIS A 55 4.99 -4.15 10.49
N TYR A 56 4.84 -4.79 9.34
CA TYR A 56 5.93 -4.95 8.39
C TYR A 56 6.41 -3.59 7.87
N ARG A 57 7.67 -3.26 8.15
CA ARG A 57 8.39 -2.15 7.54
C ARG A 57 9.36 -2.73 6.51
N PRO A 58 9.27 -2.31 5.23
CA PRO A 58 10.29 -2.70 4.26
C PRO A 58 11.63 -2.11 4.69
N ASP A 59 12.68 -2.95 4.69
CA ASP A 59 14.01 -2.57 5.12
C ASP A 59 14.76 -1.90 3.96
N THR A 60 14.62 -0.58 3.84
CA THR A 60 15.22 0.21 2.76
C THR A 60 16.74 0.07 2.67
N THR A 61 17.44 -0.14 3.80
CA THR A 61 18.90 -0.26 3.83
C THR A 61 19.44 -1.48 3.08
N ARG A 62 18.66 -2.56 2.98
CA ARG A 62 19.04 -3.78 2.25
C ARG A 62 18.56 -3.75 0.80
N ASP A 63 17.45 -3.07 0.55
CA ASP A 63 16.81 -3.02 -0.75
C ASP A 63 17.37 -1.90 -1.65
N GLU A 64 17.81 -0.78 -1.10
CA GLU A 64 18.42 0.34 -1.86
C GLU A 64 19.63 -0.05 -2.72
N PRO A 65 20.63 -0.81 -2.25
CA PRO A 65 21.73 -1.20 -3.14
C PRO A 65 21.29 -2.12 -4.28
N VAL A 66 20.24 -2.91 -4.09
CA VAL A 66 19.67 -3.80 -5.12
C VAL A 66 18.85 -3.01 -6.13
N ILE A 67 18.00 -2.10 -5.65
CA ILE A 67 17.17 -1.21 -6.50
C ILE A 67 18.07 -0.26 -7.29
N ASN A 68 19.02 0.40 -6.63
CA ASN A 68 19.96 1.30 -7.28
C ASN A 68 20.88 0.53 -8.23
N GLY A 69 21.36 -0.66 -7.86
CA GLY A 69 22.15 -1.52 -8.75
C GLY A 69 21.38 -1.90 -10.02
N ALA A 70 20.09 -2.23 -9.92
CA ALA A 70 19.24 -2.49 -11.07
C ALA A 70 19.03 -1.24 -11.95
N ILE A 71 18.82 -0.07 -11.34
CA ILE A 71 18.68 1.22 -12.05
C ILE A 71 19.99 1.57 -12.76
N TYR A 72 21.13 1.55 -12.07
CA TYR A 72 22.44 1.84 -12.66
C TYR A 72 22.77 0.88 -13.81
N MET A 73 22.51 -0.43 -13.67
CA MET A 73 22.72 -1.39 -14.74
C MET A 73 21.83 -1.12 -15.97
N LEU A 74 20.56 -0.75 -15.77
CA LEU A 74 19.67 -0.34 -16.87
C LEU A 74 20.14 0.97 -17.53
N THR A 75 20.52 1.97 -16.75
CA THR A 75 21.00 3.25 -17.28
C THR A 75 22.32 3.09 -18.05
N PHE A 76 23.28 2.31 -17.55
CA PHE A 76 24.56 2.07 -18.22
C PHE A 76 24.44 1.20 -19.47
N CYS A 77 23.45 0.29 -19.52
CA CYS A 77 23.23 -0.58 -20.67
C CYS A 77 22.42 0.12 -21.79
N VAL A 78 21.52 1.05 -21.45
CA VAL A 78 20.69 1.78 -22.42
C VAL A 78 21.37 3.06 -22.94
N LEU A 79 22.18 3.76 -22.14
CA LEU A 79 22.89 4.97 -22.60
C LEU A 79 23.74 4.79 -23.87
N PRO A 80 24.53 3.71 -24.05
CA PRO A 80 25.32 3.54 -25.27
C PRO A 80 24.46 3.17 -26.50
N SER A 81 23.20 2.76 -26.31
CA SER A 81 22.27 2.47 -27.42
C SER A 81 21.56 3.72 -27.97
N ILE A 82 21.62 4.87 -27.27
CA ILE A 82 21.00 6.13 -27.71
C ILE A 82 22.05 7.09 -28.32
N LEU A 83 23.34 6.86 -28.06
CA LEU A 83 24.45 7.69 -28.52
C LEU A 83 25.24 7.09 -29.70
N ASN A 84 24.66 6.15 -30.45
CA ASN A 84 25.22 5.64 -31.70
C ASN A 84 24.14 5.58 -32.79
#